data_AF-A0A9N9ZAJ4-F1
#
_entry.id   AF-A0A9N9ZAJ4-F1
#
_cell.length_a   1.000
_cell.length_b   1.000
_cell.length_c   1.000
_cell.angle_alpha   90.00
_cell.angle_beta   90.00
_cell.angle_gamma   90.00
#
_symmetry.space_group_name_H-M   'P 1'
#
loop_
_entity.id
_entity.type
_entity.pdbx_description
1 polymer ?
#
loop_
_entity_poly.entity_id
_entity_poly.type
_entity_poly.pdbx_seq_one_letter_code
_entity_poly.pdbx_strand_id
1 'polypeptide(L)'
;MASKHPLAIDGPGWHGEAKTPVIDGKYIDRKTGKICLAGPHDQEFLGPPAVDIIINSIYSDDTPQVFHAQRLFPMEALLYHIMKVVKERKIALDSVTATPYAIRVILGQTEISKESFVDASLDMVNGIFDDV
;
A
#
# COMPACT_ATOMS: atom_id res chain seq x y z
N MET A 1 -19.64 2.17 15.50
CA MET A 1 -18.56 1.31 14.98
C MET A 1 -18.58 1.48 13.48
N ALA A 2 -17.50 1.95 12.86
CA ALA A 2 -17.44 2.00 11.39
C ALA A 2 -17.58 0.58 10.84
N SER A 3 -18.47 0.40 9.86
CA SER A 3 -18.60 -0.85 9.13
C SER A 3 -17.24 -1.18 8.53
N LYS A 4 -16.63 -2.32 8.89
CA LYS A 4 -15.43 -2.79 8.19
C LYS A 4 -15.82 -3.12 6.75
N HIS A 5 -15.04 -2.63 5.78
CA HIS A 5 -15.23 -2.99 4.37
C HIS A 5 -15.19 -4.53 4.22
N PRO A 6 -16.09 -5.15 3.44
CA PRO A 6 -16.23 -6.61 3.37
C PRO A 6 -14.98 -7.36 2.89
N LEU A 7 -14.14 -6.70 2.10
CA LEU A 7 -12.85 -7.23 1.61
C LEU A 7 -11.64 -6.82 2.46
N ALA A 8 -11.81 -6.02 3.52
CA ALA A 8 -10.69 -5.66 4.38
C ALA A 8 -10.22 -6.89 5.16
N ILE A 9 -8.90 -7.07 5.24
CA ILE A 9 -8.25 -8.18 5.93
C ILE A 9 -7.71 -7.69 7.27
N ASP A 10 -7.81 -8.51 8.31
CA ASP A 10 -7.10 -8.28 9.57
C ASP A 10 -5.71 -8.94 9.47
N GLY A 11 -4.65 -8.16 9.68
CA GLY A 11 -3.26 -8.61 9.59
C GLY A 11 -2.48 -8.29 10.87
N PRO A 12 -1.54 -9.16 11.29
CA PRO A 12 -0.65 -8.86 12.41
C PRO A 12 0.34 -7.76 12.04
N GLY A 13 0.93 -7.13 13.05
CA GLY A 13 2.13 -6.31 12.85
C GLY A 13 3.28 -7.15 12.28
N TRP A 14 4.26 -6.49 11.67
CA TRP A 14 5.36 -7.18 11.01
C TRP A 14 6.73 -6.66 11.44
N HIS A 15 7.57 -7.59 11.88
CA HIS A 15 8.94 -7.28 12.23
C HIS A 15 9.77 -7.14 10.97
N GLY A 16 10.18 -5.91 10.64
CA GLY A 16 10.88 -5.58 9.39
C GLY A 16 12.19 -6.35 9.20
N GLU A 17 13.06 -6.36 10.22
CA GLU A 17 14.37 -7.02 10.13
C GLU A 17 14.26 -8.56 10.13
N ALA A 18 13.51 -9.13 11.08
CA ALA A 18 13.35 -10.58 11.22
C ALA A 18 12.40 -11.19 10.18
N LYS A 19 11.68 -10.36 9.41
CA LYS A 19 10.74 -10.76 8.35
C LYS A 19 9.74 -11.82 8.83
N THR A 20 9.06 -11.53 9.92
CA THR A 20 8.11 -12.43 10.59
C THR A 20 6.94 -11.63 11.18
N PRO A 21 5.75 -12.23 11.32
CA PRO A 21 4.66 -11.57 12.03
C PRO A 21 5.03 -11.35 13.50
N VAL A 22 4.53 -10.25 14.05
CA VAL A 22 4.49 -9.96 15.47
C VAL A 22 3.10 -10.29 16.00
N ILE A 23 3.04 -11.21 16.95
CA ILE A 23 1.79 -11.68 17.59
C ILE A 23 1.98 -11.50 19.10
N ASP A 24 1.04 -10.79 19.74
CA ASP A 24 1.10 -10.49 21.18
C ASP A 24 2.43 -9.88 21.63
N GLY A 25 2.98 -8.96 20.83
CA GLY A 25 4.25 -8.29 21.10
C GLY A 25 5.48 -9.22 21.01
N LYS A 26 5.34 -10.38 20.37
CA LYS A 26 6.42 -11.37 20.21
C LYS A 26 6.59 -11.77 18.76
N TYR A 27 7.79 -12.20 18.42
CA TYR A 27 8.13 -12.72 17.10
C TYR A 27 9.09 -13.90 17.20
N ILE A 28 9.23 -14.66 16.11
CA ILE A 28 10.19 -15.76 16.03
C ILE A 28 11.43 -15.26 15.29
N ASP A 29 12.59 -15.25 15.95
CA ASP A 29 13.87 -15.08 15.26
C ASP A 29 14.13 -16.33 14.41
N ARG A 30 14.01 -16.18 13.09
CA ARG A 30 14.19 -17.29 12.14
C ARG A 30 15.60 -17.88 12.15
N LYS A 31 16.62 -17.13 12.59
CA LYS A 31 18.01 -17.64 12.64
C LYS A 31 18.20 -18.59 13.82
N THR A 32 17.60 -18.28 14.96
CA THR A 32 17.80 -19.03 16.21
C THR A 32 16.62 -19.93 16.58
N GLY A 33 15.46 -19.72 15.97
CA GLY A 33 14.19 -20.39 16.32
C GLY A 33 13.59 -19.92 17.64
N LYS A 34 14.16 -18.90 18.30
CA LYS A 34 13.69 -18.43 19.61
C LYS A 34 12.56 -17.41 19.46
N ILE A 35 11.68 -17.40 20.45
CA ILE A 35 10.65 -16.37 20.60
C ILE A 35 11.29 -15.16 21.28
N CYS A 36 11.21 -14.01 20.62
CA CYS A 36 11.74 -12.73 21.08
C CYS A 36 10.61 -11.74 21.32
N LEU A 37 10.82 -10.79 22.23
CA LEU A 37 9.93 -9.65 22.40
C LEU A 37 10.19 -8.63 21.29
N ALA A 38 9.12 -8.18 20.64
CA ALA A 38 9.17 -7.09 19.68
C ALA A 38 9.39 -5.76 20.41
N GLY A 39 10.29 -4.94 19.89
CA GLY A 39 10.44 -3.56 20.33
C GLY A 39 9.25 -2.69 19.91
N PRO A 40 9.17 -1.45 20.42
CA PRO A 40 8.09 -0.52 20.09
C PRO A 40 7.94 -0.24 18.58
N HIS A 41 9.07 -0.22 17.86
CA HIS A 41 9.12 0.08 16.42
C HIS A 41 8.93 -1.15 15.53
N ASP A 42 8.94 -2.36 16.10
CA ASP A 42 8.84 -3.61 15.32
C ASP A 42 7.39 -3.96 14.93
N GLN A 43 6.42 -3.13 15.32
CA GLN A 43 4.99 -3.29 15.02
C GLN A 43 4.46 -2.27 14.01
N GLU A 44 5.32 -1.38 13.51
CA GLU A 44 4.92 -0.25 12.64
C GLU A 44 4.64 -0.67 11.20
N PHE A 45 5.09 -1.86 10.78
CA PHE A 45 4.94 -2.34 9.41
C PHE A 45 3.77 -3.31 9.25
N LEU A 46 3.11 -3.24 8.11
CA LEU A 46 2.16 -4.27 7.70
C LEU A 46 2.92 -5.35 6.92
N GLY A 47 2.78 -6.59 7.37
CA GLY A 47 3.36 -7.76 6.71
C GLY A 47 2.36 -8.41 5.75
N PRO A 48 2.78 -9.47 5.04
CA PRO A 48 1.86 -10.29 4.26
C PRO A 48 0.63 -10.69 5.10
N PRO A 49 -0.61 -10.57 4.56
CA PRO A 49 -0.93 -10.39 3.15
C PRO A 49 -1.08 -8.92 2.70
N ALA A 50 -0.55 -7.95 3.46
CA ALA A 50 -0.61 -6.55 3.05
C ALA A 50 0.06 -6.33 1.68
N VAL A 51 -0.61 -5.56 0.85
CA VAL A 51 -0.16 -5.19 -0.50
C VAL A 51 0.57 -3.86 -0.42
N ASP A 52 1.80 -3.85 -0.89
CA ASP A 52 2.64 -2.68 -1.03
C ASP A 52 2.23 -1.87 -2.26
N ILE A 53 1.89 -0.59 -2.12
CA ILE A 53 1.41 0.25 -3.21
C ILE A 53 2.37 1.43 -3.40
N ILE A 54 2.99 1.50 -4.56
CA ILE A 54 3.90 2.58 -4.94
C ILE A 54 3.33 3.28 -6.17
N ILE A 55 3.07 4.57 -6.08
CA ILE A 55 2.57 5.39 -7.18
C ILE A 55 3.64 6.45 -7.48
N ASN A 56 4.10 6.51 -8.73
CA ASN A 56 5.11 7.46 -9.16
C ASN A 56 4.61 8.28 -10.35
N SER A 57 5.00 9.55 -10.43
CA SER A 57 4.85 10.37 -11.64
C SER A 57 6.20 10.58 -12.32
N ILE A 58 6.29 10.35 -13.64
CA ILE A 58 7.56 10.44 -14.40
C ILE A 58 7.83 11.81 -15.02
N TYR A 59 6.87 12.75 -14.98
CA TYR A 59 6.99 14.06 -15.61
C TYR A 59 7.04 15.23 -14.62
N SER A 60 7.57 15.01 -13.43
CA SER A 60 7.84 16.10 -12.48
C SER A 60 9.23 16.69 -12.75
N ASP A 61 9.30 17.85 -13.39
CA ASP A 61 10.57 18.49 -13.77
C ASP A 61 11.46 18.87 -12.57
N ASP A 62 10.88 19.06 -11.37
CA ASP A 62 11.63 19.55 -10.19
C ASP A 62 11.87 18.52 -9.08
N THR A 63 10.99 17.53 -8.89
CA THR A 63 11.14 16.52 -7.81
C THR A 63 10.28 15.28 -8.11
N PRO A 64 10.88 14.07 -8.15
CA PRO A 64 10.13 12.82 -8.33
C PRO A 64 8.98 12.72 -7.32
N GLN A 65 7.75 12.68 -7.83
CA GLN A 65 6.57 12.50 -6.99
C GLN A 65 6.36 11.00 -6.79
N VAL A 66 6.60 10.53 -5.56
CA VAL A 66 6.45 9.14 -5.14
C VAL A 66 5.50 9.12 -3.95
N PHE A 67 4.47 8.28 -4.04
CA PHE A 67 3.56 7.98 -2.95
C PHE A 67 3.69 6.49 -2.60
N HIS A 68 3.76 6.19 -1.30
CA HIS A 68 3.96 4.84 -0.80
C HIS A 68 2.97 4.54 0.33
N ALA A 69 2.31 3.38 0.25
CA ALA A 69 1.40 2.90 1.26
C ALA A 69 1.32 1.38 1.28
N GLN A 70 0.78 0.82 2.37
CA GLN A 70 0.48 -0.61 2.49
C GLN A 70 -0.99 -0.81 2.87
N ARG A 71 -1.69 -1.73 2.23
CA ARG A 71 -3.11 -1.99 2.51
C ARG A 71 -3.41 -3.47 2.67
N LEU A 72 -4.22 -3.78 3.68
CA LEU A 72 -4.70 -5.13 3.98
C LEU A 72 -5.99 -5.42 3.22
N PHE A 73 -5.87 -5.58 1.91
CA PHE A 73 -6.95 -5.96 1.00
C PHE A 73 -6.41 -6.96 -0.02
N PRO A 74 -7.27 -7.78 -0.65
CA PRO A 74 -6.89 -8.52 -1.84
C PRO A 74 -6.29 -7.60 -2.89
N MET A 75 -5.20 -8.03 -3.52
CA MET A 75 -4.51 -7.25 -4.55
C MET A 75 -5.45 -6.86 -5.68
N GLU A 76 -6.31 -7.77 -6.11
CA GLU A 76 -7.27 -7.56 -7.19
C GLU A 76 -8.27 -6.44 -6.88
N ALA A 77 -8.72 -6.36 -5.62
CA ALA A 77 -9.64 -5.32 -5.17
C ALA A 77 -8.97 -3.95 -5.17
N LEU A 78 -7.73 -3.87 -4.69
CA LEU A 78 -6.92 -2.65 -4.73
C LEU A 78 -6.63 -2.22 -6.15
N LEU A 79 -6.19 -3.15 -7.01
CA LEU A 79 -5.90 -2.86 -8.41
C LEU A 79 -7.15 -2.37 -9.15
N TYR A 80 -8.30 -3.01 -8.92
CA TYR A 80 -9.57 -2.57 -9.50
C TYR A 80 -9.90 -1.13 -9.08
N HIS A 81 -9.82 -0.82 -7.79
CA HIS A 81 -10.10 0.52 -7.27
C HIS A 81 -9.13 1.57 -7.84
N ILE A 82 -7.83 1.28 -7.83
CA ILE A 82 -6.81 2.15 -8.43
C ILE A 82 -7.14 2.44 -9.89
N MET A 83 -7.47 1.41 -10.68
CA MET A 83 -7.79 1.57 -12.10
C MET A 83 -9.11 2.30 -12.33
N LYS A 84 -10.09 2.16 -11.43
CA LYS A 84 -11.32 2.97 -11.43
C LYS A 84 -10.99 4.44 -11.25
N VAL A 85 -10.16 4.80 -10.26
CA VAL A 85 -9.72 6.19 -10.04
C VAL A 85 -8.96 6.73 -11.25
N VAL A 86 -8.04 5.96 -11.84
CA VAL A 86 -7.33 6.33 -13.07
C VAL A 86 -8.31 6.68 -14.19
N LYS A 87 -9.33 5.84 -14.40
CA LYS A 87 -10.36 6.03 -15.42
C LYS A 87 -11.23 7.26 -15.15
N GLU A 88 -11.76 7.38 -13.93
CA GLU A 88 -12.71 8.45 -13.56
C GLU A 88 -12.05 9.82 -13.59
N ARG A 89 -10.81 9.92 -13.09
CA ARG A 89 -10.02 11.15 -13.10
C ARG A 89 -9.28 11.39 -14.42
N LYS A 90 -9.40 10.48 -15.40
CA LYS A 90 -8.73 10.54 -16.72
C LYS A 90 -7.22 10.73 -16.60
N ILE A 91 -6.60 10.05 -15.63
CA ILE A 91 -5.17 10.16 -15.37
C ILE A 91 -4.41 9.38 -16.45
N ALA A 92 -3.40 10.00 -17.04
CA ALA A 92 -2.55 9.31 -18.00
C ALA A 92 -1.69 8.26 -17.27
N LEU A 93 -1.81 7.01 -17.68
CA LEU A 93 -1.08 5.89 -17.13
C LEU A 93 0.04 5.50 -18.10
N ASP A 94 1.27 5.46 -17.60
CA ASP A 94 2.41 4.94 -18.36
C ASP A 94 2.46 3.40 -18.23
N SER A 95 2.51 2.90 -16.99
CA SER A 95 2.63 1.47 -16.73
C SER A 95 2.08 1.07 -15.36
N VAL A 96 1.62 -0.18 -15.25
CA VAL A 96 1.22 -0.81 -13.99
C VAL A 96 1.85 -2.18 -13.89
N THR A 97 2.42 -2.48 -12.73
CA THR A 97 2.87 -3.82 -12.36
C THR A 97 2.13 -4.26 -11.11
N ALA A 98 1.44 -5.39 -11.19
CA ALA A 98 0.74 -5.98 -10.05
C ALA A 98 1.26 -7.40 -9.79
N THR A 99 1.61 -7.66 -8.55
CA THR A 99 2.05 -8.95 -8.02
C THR A 99 1.24 -9.24 -6.75
N PRO A 100 1.21 -10.48 -6.23
CA PRO A 100 0.37 -10.83 -5.08
C PRO A 100 0.50 -9.91 -3.84
N TYR A 101 1.66 -9.26 -3.65
CA TYR A 101 1.92 -8.41 -2.50
C TYR A 101 2.42 -7.00 -2.87
N ALA A 102 2.38 -6.62 -4.14
CA ALA A 102 2.79 -5.29 -4.55
C ALA A 102 2.09 -4.81 -5.82
N ILE A 103 1.67 -3.55 -5.82
CA ILE A 103 1.16 -2.79 -6.96
C ILE A 103 2.08 -1.58 -7.16
N ARG A 104 2.61 -1.43 -8.37
CA ARG A 104 3.38 -0.27 -8.81
C ARG A 104 2.63 0.42 -9.93
N VAL A 105 2.36 1.70 -9.78
CA VAL A 105 1.64 2.53 -10.74
C VAL A 105 2.56 3.65 -11.17
N ILE A 106 2.78 3.77 -12.47
CA ILE A 106 3.55 4.86 -13.07
C ILE A 106 2.59 5.75 -13.86
N LEU A 107 2.45 6.99 -13.43
CA LEU A 107 1.61 8.01 -14.05
C LEU A 107 2.42 8.76 -15.10
N GLY A 108 1.89 8.83 -16.31
CA GLY A 108 2.49 9.47 -17.48
C GLY A 108 1.92 10.86 -17.77
N GLN A 109 1.33 11.53 -16.78
CA GLN A 109 0.72 12.84 -16.97
C GLN A 109 1.77 13.95 -16.91
N THR A 110 1.88 14.73 -17.99
CA THR A 110 2.93 15.77 -18.15
C THR A 110 2.79 16.94 -17.18
N GLU A 111 1.57 17.29 -16.77
CA GLU A 111 1.31 18.42 -15.87
C GLU A 111 0.37 18.00 -14.74
N ILE A 112 0.91 17.34 -13.71
CA ILE A 112 0.20 17.08 -12.46
C ILE A 112 0.83 17.91 -11.33
N SER A 113 0.02 18.76 -10.68
CA SER A 113 0.48 19.49 -9.50
C SER A 113 0.75 18.50 -8.36
N LYS A 114 1.67 18.85 -7.46
CA LYS A 114 1.98 18.01 -6.29
C LYS A 114 0.74 17.70 -5.45
N GLU A 115 -0.12 18.69 -5.25
CA GLU A 115 -1.39 18.53 -4.52
C GLU A 115 -2.32 17.57 -5.25
N SER A 116 -2.50 17.73 -6.57
CA SER A 116 -3.33 16.83 -7.37
C SER A 116 -2.81 15.39 -7.38
N PHE A 117 -1.49 15.21 -7.40
CA PHE A 117 -0.86 13.90 -7.28
C PHE A 117 -1.11 13.25 -5.92
N VAL A 118 -0.94 14.01 -4.83
CA VAL A 118 -1.20 13.51 -3.47
C VAL A 118 -2.67 13.14 -3.32
N ASP A 119 -3.59 14.00 -3.77
CA ASP A 119 -5.02 13.76 -3.69
C ASP A 119 -5.46 12.55 -4.50
N ALA A 120 -4.94 12.40 -5.73
CA ALA A 120 -5.20 11.22 -6.56
C ALA A 120 -4.63 9.95 -5.93
N SER A 121 -3.42 10.01 -5.37
CA SER A 121 -2.77 8.87 -4.72
C SER A 121 -3.50 8.45 -3.45
N LEU A 122 -3.98 9.41 -2.65
CA LEU A 122 -4.81 9.14 -1.48
C LEU A 122 -6.12 8.47 -1.88
N ASP A 123 -6.78 8.96 -2.93
CA ASP A 123 -8.02 8.35 -3.44
C ASP A 123 -7.78 6.92 -3.95
N MET A 124 -6.72 6.71 -4.73
CA MET A 124 -6.30 5.39 -5.22
C MET A 124 -6.05 4.37 -4.11
N VAL A 125 -5.58 4.81 -2.94
CA VAL A 125 -5.15 3.90 -1.86
C VAL A 125 -6.19 3.79 -0.73
N ASN A 126 -6.98 4.84 -0.50
CA ASN A 126 -7.95 4.91 0.61
C ASN A 126 -9.41 4.90 0.15
N GLY A 127 -9.73 5.28 -1.09
CA GLY A 127 -11.12 5.32 -1.55
C GLY A 127 -11.81 3.96 -1.50
N ILE A 128 -11.03 2.86 -1.54
CA ILE A 128 -11.53 1.50 -1.38
C ILE A 128 -12.24 1.25 -0.03
N PHE A 129 -11.96 2.04 1.02
CA PHE A 129 -12.68 1.90 2.28
C PHE A 129 -14.12 2.41 2.20
N ASP A 130 -14.40 3.31 1.25
CA ASP A 130 -15.70 3.95 1.05
C ASP A 130 -16.51 3.31 -0.09
N ASP A 131 -15.87 2.51 -0.95
CA ASP A 131 -16.52 1.72 -1.99
C ASP A 131 -17.25 0.52 -1.36
N VAL A 132 -18.59 0.47 -1.44
CA VAL A 132 -19.42 -0.67 -0.98
C VAL A 132 -20.33 -1.15 -2.10
#